data_AF-A0A535AWB1-F1
#
_entry.id   AF-A0A535AWB1-F1
#
_cell.length_a   1.000
_cell.length_b   1.000
_cell.length_c   1.000
_cell.angle_alpha   90.00
_cell.angle_beta   90.00
_cell.angle_gamma   90.00
#
_symmetry.space_group_name_H-M   'P 1'
#
loop_
_entity.id
_entity.type
_entity.pdbx_description
1 polymer ?
#
loop_
_entity_poly.entity_id
_entity_poly.type
_entity_poly.pdbx_seq_one_letter_code
_entity_poly.pdbx_strand_id
1 'polypeptide(L)'
;MSRAAVLTAPLLTFALVACGGGGNVENTDVPPNFDIRGRVTQITTAEDDTGYSSAWVRINQSTTIRWSTPGDAATATIAELEPGMRVEVRFSGAVALSDPVQATAAEITIID
;
A
#
# COMPACT_ATOMS: atom_id res chain seq x y z
N MET A 1 -41.97 9.73 42.36
CA MET A 1 -42.04 8.96 43.62
C MET A 1 -42.41 7.53 43.26
N SER A 2 -41.51 6.56 43.34
CA SER A 2 -41.91 5.14 43.38
C SER A 2 -40.77 4.25 43.89
N ARG A 3 -40.86 4.01 45.21
CA ARG A 3 -40.56 2.82 46.02
C ARG A 3 -39.51 1.82 45.50
N ALA A 4 -38.43 1.71 46.28
CA ALA A 4 -37.62 0.51 46.42
C ALA A 4 -38.43 -0.67 47.00
N ALA A 5 -38.09 -1.88 46.61
CA ALA A 5 -38.40 -3.10 47.35
C ALA A 5 -37.18 -4.05 47.29
N VAL A 6 -36.53 -4.16 48.44
CA VAL A 6 -35.50 -5.12 48.82
C VAL A 6 -36.17 -6.45 49.10
N LEU A 7 -35.65 -7.58 48.59
CA LEU A 7 -35.96 -8.90 49.13
C LEU A 7 -34.73 -9.83 49.08
N THR A 8 -34.20 -10.14 50.27
CA THR A 8 -33.79 -11.48 50.78
C THR A 8 -32.95 -12.38 49.85
N ALA A 9 -31.62 -12.52 50.04
CA ALA A 9 -30.88 -13.30 51.06
C ALA A 9 -30.82 -14.84 50.77
N PRO A 10 -29.92 -15.61 51.40
CA PRO A 10 -28.70 -16.18 50.82
C PRO A 10 -28.73 -17.73 50.75
N LEU A 11 -27.79 -18.40 50.06
CA LEU A 11 -27.23 -19.71 50.48
C LEU A 11 -26.13 -20.23 49.52
N LEU A 12 -24.89 -20.01 49.98
CA LEU A 12 -23.74 -20.90 50.03
C LEU A 12 -23.89 -22.30 49.39
N THR A 13 -23.04 -22.66 48.41
CA THR A 13 -22.36 -23.96 48.42
C THR A 13 -21.00 -23.85 47.70
N PHE A 14 -19.96 -24.15 48.46
CA PHE A 14 -18.56 -24.31 48.06
C PHE A 14 -18.39 -25.64 47.30
N ALA A 15 -17.68 -25.61 46.17
CA ALA A 15 -17.00 -26.79 45.64
C ALA A 15 -15.59 -26.39 45.18
N LEU A 16 -14.63 -26.58 46.07
CA LEU A 16 -13.20 -26.58 45.76
C LEU A 16 -12.88 -27.87 45.00
N VAL A 17 -12.69 -27.77 43.68
CA VAL A 17 -11.99 -28.79 42.90
C VAL A 17 -10.59 -28.26 42.62
N ALA A 18 -9.63 -28.87 43.31
CA ALA A 18 -8.21 -28.76 43.02
C ALA A 18 -7.88 -29.69 41.84
N CYS A 19 -7.29 -29.13 40.80
CA CYS A 19 -6.45 -29.82 39.83
C CYS A 19 -5.42 -28.77 39.40
N GLY A 20 -4.17 -28.87 39.80
CA GLY A 20 -3.25 -29.80 39.16
C GLY A 20 -2.47 -28.99 38.13
N GLY A 21 -1.25 -28.58 38.49
CA GLY A 21 -0.45 -27.63 37.73
C GLY A 21 -0.09 -28.09 36.32
N GLY A 22 0.05 -27.10 35.45
CA GLY A 22 0.70 -27.17 34.15
C GLY A 22 0.96 -25.74 33.71
N GLY A 23 2.23 -25.33 33.74
CA GLY A 23 2.62 -23.96 33.37
C GLY A 23 2.18 -23.64 31.96
N ASN A 24 1.32 -22.62 31.82
CA ASN A 24 1.11 -22.01 30.53
C ASN A 24 2.31 -21.08 30.30
N VAL A 25 3.16 -21.49 29.36
CA VAL A 25 4.05 -20.56 28.66
C VAL A 25 3.13 -19.49 28.10
N GLU A 26 3.13 -18.31 28.71
CA GLU A 26 2.65 -17.11 28.03
C GLU A 26 3.56 -16.92 26.84
N ASN A 27 3.17 -17.52 25.72
CA ASN A 27 3.60 -17.01 24.44
C ASN A 27 2.84 -15.69 24.27
N THR A 28 3.35 -14.63 24.89
CA THR A 28 3.08 -13.28 24.43
C THR A 28 3.77 -13.13 23.07
N ASP A 29 3.25 -13.83 22.07
CA ASP A 29 3.14 -13.31 20.72
C ASP A 29 2.13 -12.15 20.82
N VAL A 30 2.52 -11.09 21.53
CA VAL A 30 2.02 -9.77 21.18
C VAL A 30 2.67 -9.57 19.82
N PRO A 31 1.91 -9.63 18.70
CA PRO A 31 2.48 -9.20 17.44
C PRO A 31 3.07 -7.82 17.72
N PRO A 32 4.31 -7.52 17.32
CA PRO A 32 4.84 -6.19 17.50
C PRO A 32 3.80 -5.24 16.93
N ASN A 33 3.17 -4.46 17.80
CA ASN A 33 2.32 -3.35 17.40
C ASN A 33 3.28 -2.38 16.72
N PHE A 34 3.50 -2.57 15.42
CA PHE A 34 4.25 -1.63 14.61
C PHE A 34 3.39 -0.37 14.54
N ASP A 35 3.62 0.54 15.47
CA ASP A 35 3.09 1.89 15.45
C ASP A 35 3.88 2.65 14.39
N ILE A 36 3.43 2.58 13.14
CA ILE A 36 3.98 3.39 12.05
C ILE A 36 3.46 4.82 12.24
N ARG A 37 4.19 5.62 13.02
CA ARG A 37 3.96 7.06 13.13
C ARG A 37 4.62 7.78 11.98
N GLY A 38 3.95 7.78 10.83
CA GLY A 38 4.35 8.49 9.62
C GLY A 38 3.34 9.56 9.21
N ARG A 39 3.79 10.52 8.40
CA ARG A 39 2.88 11.38 7.64
C ARG A 39 2.61 10.70 6.31
N VAL A 40 1.34 10.54 5.96
CA VAL A 40 0.96 10.22 4.58
C VAL A 40 1.35 11.41 3.72
N THR A 41 2.45 11.28 2.98
CA THR A 41 2.97 12.34 2.10
C THR A 41 2.23 12.38 0.77
N GLN A 42 1.67 11.26 0.33
CA GLN A 42 0.95 11.15 -0.93
C GLN A 42 -0.09 10.03 -0.84
N ILE A 43 -1.30 10.31 -1.31
CA ILE A 43 -2.33 9.31 -1.62
C ILE A 43 -2.60 9.47 -3.10
N THR A 44 -2.22 8.47 -3.89
CA THR A 44 -2.60 8.38 -5.31
C THR A 44 -3.53 7.19 -5.48
N THR A 45 -4.47 7.29 -6.42
CA THR A 45 -5.13 6.09 -6.94
C THR A 45 -4.07 5.31 -7.71
N ALA A 46 -3.90 4.03 -7.38
CA ALA A 46 -3.12 3.14 -8.24
C ALA A 46 -3.85 3.07 -9.58
N GLU A 47 -3.22 3.55 -10.64
CA GLU A 47 -3.66 3.21 -11.99
C GLU A 47 -3.27 1.75 -12.22
N ASP A 48 -4.16 0.95 -12.79
CA ASP A 48 -3.86 -0.46 -13.08
C ASP A 48 -2.68 -0.52 -14.04
N ASP A 49 -1.63 -1.23 -13.65
CA ASP A 49 -0.51 -1.50 -14.54
C ASP A 49 -1.02 -2.31 -15.73
N THR A 50 -0.49 -2.00 -16.90
CA THR A 50 -0.82 -2.75 -18.10
C THR A 50 -0.19 -4.13 -18.02
N GLY A 51 -0.91 -5.17 -18.41
CA GLY A 51 -0.35 -6.53 -18.49
C GLY A 51 0.60 -6.76 -19.68
N TYR A 52 1.14 -5.71 -20.30
CA TYR A 52 2.00 -5.83 -21.49
C TYR A 52 3.43 -6.22 -21.11
N SER A 53 4.07 -7.05 -21.94
CA SER A 53 5.45 -7.49 -21.75
C SER A 53 6.47 -6.42 -22.17
N SER A 54 6.16 -5.67 -23.22
CA SER A 54 7.08 -4.70 -23.83
C SER A 54 6.33 -3.67 -24.67
N ALA A 55 6.93 -2.48 -24.82
CA ALA A 55 6.36 -1.36 -25.55
C ALA A 55 7.40 -0.61 -26.40
N TRP A 56 6.98 -0.13 -27.56
CA TRP A 56 7.66 0.93 -28.30
C TRP A 56 6.92 2.25 -28.09
N VAL A 57 7.62 3.17 -27.45
CA VAL A 57 7.06 4.43 -26.98
C VAL A 57 7.61 5.57 -27.83
N ARG A 58 6.71 6.36 -28.41
CA ARG A 58 7.06 7.62 -29.07
C ARG A 58 7.12 8.76 -28.06
N ILE A 59 8.24 9.47 -28.04
CA ILE A 59 8.44 10.71 -27.28
C ILE A 59 8.26 11.90 -28.23
N ASN A 60 7.53 12.92 -27.81
CA ASN A 60 7.34 14.15 -28.57
C ASN A 60 7.50 15.38 -27.65
N GLN A 61 7.31 16.59 -28.19
CA GLN A 61 7.48 17.84 -27.44
C GLN A 61 6.47 18.04 -26.30
N SER A 62 5.35 17.31 -26.29
CA SER A 62 4.35 17.34 -25.22
C SER A 62 4.57 16.26 -24.15
N THR A 63 5.53 15.35 -24.36
CA THR A 63 5.86 14.31 -23.38
C THR A 63 6.56 14.95 -22.17
N THR A 64 6.00 14.75 -20.98
CA THR A 64 6.64 15.17 -19.72
C THR A 64 7.57 14.07 -19.22
N ILE A 65 8.78 14.43 -18.79
CA ILE A 65 9.76 13.49 -18.24
C ILE A 65 10.14 13.95 -16.84
N ARG A 66 10.15 13.04 -15.88
CA ARG A 66 10.41 13.35 -14.46
C ARG A 66 11.08 12.20 -13.72
N TRP A 67 11.84 12.55 -12.69
CA TRP A 67 12.36 11.62 -11.71
C TRP A 67 11.31 11.32 -10.64
N SER A 68 11.23 10.05 -10.23
CA SER A 68 10.47 9.62 -9.05
C SER A 68 11.29 9.90 -7.78
N THR A 69 11.27 11.14 -7.30
CA THR A 69 11.89 11.50 -6.02
C THR A 69 10.85 11.49 -4.88
N PRO A 70 11.19 10.97 -3.68
CA PRO A 70 10.28 11.01 -2.54
C PRO A 70 9.94 12.47 -2.16
N GLY A 71 8.67 12.84 -2.32
CA GLY A 71 8.15 14.13 -1.88
C GLY A 71 8.11 15.24 -2.93
N ASP A 72 8.75 15.08 -4.09
CA ASP A 72 8.55 15.96 -5.24
C ASP A 72 9.11 15.32 -6.52
N ALA A 73 8.38 15.42 -7.63
CA ALA A 73 8.87 14.96 -8.93
C ALA A 73 9.82 16.00 -9.54
N ALA A 74 11.10 15.68 -9.64
CA ALA A 74 12.06 16.57 -10.31
C ALA A 74 11.93 16.43 -11.83
N THR A 75 11.91 17.55 -12.56
CA THR A 75 11.91 17.54 -14.04
C THR A 75 13.17 16.86 -14.56
N ALA A 76 13.00 15.98 -15.54
CA ALA A 76 14.07 15.32 -16.26
C ALA A 76 13.98 15.63 -17.76
N THR A 77 15.02 15.25 -18.50
CA THR A 77 15.15 15.47 -19.93
C THR A 77 15.39 14.17 -20.68
N ILE A 78 15.16 14.17 -21.99
CA ILE A 78 15.39 13.00 -22.85
C ILE A 78 16.85 12.53 -22.77
N ALA A 79 17.80 13.44 -22.59
CA ALA A 79 19.22 13.12 -22.53
C ALA A 79 19.60 12.28 -21.30
N GLU A 80 18.76 12.29 -20.27
CA GLU A 80 18.96 11.50 -19.05
C GLU A 80 18.34 10.10 -19.16
N LEU A 81 17.59 9.79 -20.22
CA LEU A 81 17.08 8.43 -20.45
C LEU A 81 18.16 7.57 -21.11
N GLU A 82 18.61 6.55 -20.40
CA GLU A 82 19.61 5.59 -20.88
C GLU A 82 19.06 4.17 -20.98
N PRO A 83 19.58 3.33 -21.89
CA PRO A 83 19.22 1.92 -21.95
C PRO A 83 19.48 1.22 -20.61
N GLY A 84 18.47 0.50 -20.12
CA GLY A 84 18.55 -0.26 -18.86
C GLY A 84 17.88 0.40 -17.66
N MET A 85 17.54 1.70 -17.75
CA MET A 85 16.77 2.40 -16.73
C MET A 85 15.36 1.84 -16.57
N ARG A 86 14.82 1.91 -15.36
CA ARG A 86 13.43 1.52 -15.09
C ARG A 86 12.53 2.73 -15.14
N VAL A 87 11.51 2.65 -15.98
CA VAL A 87 10.57 3.74 -16.21
C VAL A 87 9.13 3.27 -16.09
N GLU A 88 8.26 4.15 -15.61
CA GLU A 88 6.81 4.06 -15.77
C GLU A 88 6.40 5.00 -16.90
N VAL A 89 5.56 4.51 -17.81
CA VAL A 89 5.13 5.27 -18.98
C VAL A 89 3.61 5.37 -18.97
N ARG A 90 3.10 6.61 -18.96
CA ARG A 90 1.68 6.86 -19.20
C ARG A 90 1.44 7.13 -20.67
N PHE A 91 0.62 6.31 -21.31
CA PHE A 91 0.29 6.48 -22.73
C PHE A 91 -0.71 7.61 -22.96
N SER A 92 -0.64 8.19 -24.16
CA SER A 92 -1.59 9.18 -24.67
C SER A 92 -2.18 8.72 -25.99
N GLY A 93 -3.47 9.00 -26.18
CA GLY A 93 -4.17 8.74 -27.43
C GLY A 93 -4.39 7.26 -27.71
N ALA A 94 -4.42 6.90 -28.99
CA ALA A 94 -4.64 5.53 -29.45
C ALA A 94 -3.39 4.67 -29.20
N VAL A 95 -3.63 3.43 -28.75
CA VAL A 95 -2.60 2.41 -28.50
C VAL A 95 -2.78 1.29 -29.52
N ALA A 96 -1.70 0.90 -30.20
CA ALA A 96 -1.71 -0.26 -31.10
C ALA A 96 -1.31 -1.51 -30.34
N LEU A 97 -2.22 -2.48 -30.28
CA LEU A 97 -2.13 -3.70 -29.47
C LEU A 97 -1.24 -4.80 -30.08
N SER A 98 -0.15 -4.41 -30.77
CA SER A 98 0.88 -5.36 -31.22
C SER A 98 1.75 -5.84 -30.04
N ASP A 99 2.63 -6.80 -30.29
CA ASP A 99 3.70 -7.19 -29.35
C ASP A 99 5.07 -6.94 -30.02
N PRO A 100 5.82 -5.89 -29.63
CA PRO A 100 5.55 -4.95 -28.54
C PRO A 100 4.36 -4.02 -28.80
N VAL A 101 3.72 -3.55 -27.73
CA VAL A 101 2.64 -2.55 -27.82
C VAL A 101 3.21 -1.23 -28.33
N GLN A 102 2.47 -0.48 -29.14
CA GLN A 102 2.97 0.82 -29.65
C GLN A 102 2.07 1.95 -29.17
N ALA A 103 2.68 2.98 -28.59
CA ALA A 103 1.96 4.13 -28.01
C ALA A 103 2.80 5.42 -28.05
N THR A 104 2.14 6.55 -27.80
CA THR A 104 2.81 7.84 -27.56
C THR A 104 2.81 8.13 -26.06
N ALA A 105 3.95 8.54 -25.49
CA ALA A 105 4.01 8.90 -24.08
C ALA A 105 3.37 10.27 -23.82
N ALA A 106 2.39 10.29 -22.91
CA ALA A 106 2.03 11.51 -22.18
C ALA A 106 3.15 11.87 -21.21
N GLU A 107 3.67 10.85 -20.53
CA GLU A 107 4.57 11.03 -19.39
C GLU A 107 5.50 9.83 -19.24
N ILE A 108 6.74 10.11 -18.85
CA ILE A 108 7.74 9.11 -18.50
C ILE A 108 8.29 9.46 -17.11
N THR A 109 8.11 8.54 -16.17
CA THR A 109 8.65 8.65 -14.81
C THR A 109 9.83 7.70 -14.68
N ILE A 110 11.02 8.23 -14.38
CA ILE A 110 12.22 7.43 -14.12
C ILE A 110 12.17 6.99 -12.65
N ILE A 111 12.27 5.67 -12.41
CA ILE A 111 12.09 5.06 -11.09
C ILE A 111 13.44 4.68 -10.46
N ASP A 112 14.35 4.07 -11.23
CA ASP A 112 15.75 3.83 -10.86
C ASP A 112 16.69 3.90 -12.07
#